data_AF-A0A9X8VGC9-F1
#
_entry.id   AF-A0A9X8VGC9-F1
#
_cell.length_a   1.000
_cell.length_b   1.000
_cell.length_c   1.000
_cell.angle_alpha   90.00
_cell.angle_beta   90.00
_cell.angle_gamma   90.00
#
_symmetry.space_group_name_H-M   'P 1'
#
loop_
_entity.id
_entity.type
_entity.pdbx_description
1 polymer ?
#
loop_
_entity_poly.entity_id
_entity_poly.type
_entity_poly.pdbx_seq_one_letter_code
_entity_poly.pdbx_strand_id
1 'polypeptide(L)' 'MSTGKATRASGRATISDVASIAKTGKTSVSRYLNGEQHLLSDDLKQRIEQAIQQLDYRPS' A
#
# COMPACT_ATOMS: atom_id res chain seq x y z
N MET A 1 19.22 11.36 13.28
CA MET A 1 18.07 11.31 12.36
C MET A 1 17.09 10.29 12.89
N SER A 2 15.93 10.74 13.35
CA SER A 2 14.92 9.91 13.99
C SER A 2 14.23 9.04 12.96
N THR A 3 14.44 7.73 13.01
CA THR A 3 13.47 6.78 12.45
C THR A 3 13.08 5.83 13.56
N GLY A 4 11.96 6.17 14.19
CA GLY A 4 11.34 5.36 15.22
C GLY A 4 11.06 3.97 14.70
N LYS A 5 11.81 3.02 15.25
CA LYS A 5 11.46 1.60 15.34
C LYS A 5 10.08 1.50 15.99
N ALA A 6 9.03 1.39 15.18
CA ALA A 6 7.70 1.06 15.66
C ALA A 6 7.49 -0.44 15.47
N THR A 7 7.89 -1.21 16.48
CA THR A 7 7.31 -2.52 16.74
C THR A 7 5.80 -2.33 16.92
N ARG A 8 4.98 -2.59 15.89
CA ARG A 8 3.52 -2.64 16.05
C ARG A 8 3.06 -4.07 15.98
N ALA A 9 2.99 -4.66 17.17
CA ALA A 9 2.07 -5.74 17.48
C ALA A 9 0.63 -5.22 17.27
N SER A 10 0.08 -5.40 16.07
CA SER A 10 -1.34 -5.19 15.72
C SER A 10 -1.54 -5.70 14.30
N GLY A 11 -2.18 -6.86 14.11
CA GLY A 11 -2.33 -7.57 12.83
C GLY A 11 -3.20 -6.90 11.78
N ARG A 12 -3.05 -5.58 11.57
CA ARG A 12 -3.73 -4.83 10.52
C ARG A 12 -2.69 -4.30 9.54
N ALA A 13 -2.85 -4.72 8.28
CA ALA A 13 -2.06 -4.21 7.19
C ALA A 13 -2.14 -2.68 7.09
N THR A 14 -1.02 -2.04 6.78
CA THR A 14 -0.98 -0.59 6.56
C THR A 14 -0.70 -0.27 5.10
N ILE A 15 -1.02 0.97 4.68
CA ILE A 15 -0.64 1.50 3.35
C ILE A 15 0.88 1.37 3.10
N SER A 16 1.69 1.47 4.15
CA SER A 16 3.15 1.33 4.01
C SER A 16 3.53 -0.10 3.64
N ASP A 17 2.86 -1.10 4.21
CA ASP A 17 3.09 -2.51 3.89
C ASP A 17 2.65 -2.83 2.46
N VAL A 18 1.47 -2.33 2.06
CA VAL A 18 0.97 -2.47 0.68
C VAL A 18 1.97 -1.86 -0.31
N ALA A 19 2.49 -0.66 0.00
CA ALA A 19 3.49 0.01 -0.84
C ALA A 19 4.78 -0.82 -0.96
N SER A 20 5.26 -1.38 0.15
CA SER A 20 6.43 -2.25 0.17
C SER A 20 6.24 -3.53 -0.66
N ILE A 21 5.09 -4.21 -0.56
CA ILE A 21 4.82 -5.43 -1.35
C ILE A 21 4.63 -5.11 -2.83
N ALA A 22 3.89 -4.05 -3.15
CA ALA A 22 3.66 -3.61 -4.52
C ALA A 22 4.90 -2.98 -5.18
N LYS A 23 6.04 -2.90 -4.47
CA LYS A 23 7.28 -2.25 -4.90
C LYS A 23 7.04 -0.82 -5.39
N THR A 24 6.23 -0.07 -4.66
CA THR A 24 5.84 1.29 -5.01
C THR A 24 5.91 2.23 -3.81
N GLY A 25 5.72 3.52 -4.06
CA GLY A 25 5.67 4.53 -3.01
C GLY A 25 4.29 4.60 -2.34
N LYS A 26 4.26 5.06 -1.08
CA LYS A 26 3.02 5.36 -0.34
C LYS A 26 2.09 6.28 -1.12
N THR A 27 2.66 7.23 -1.86
CA THR A 27 1.92 8.16 -2.72
C THR A 27 1.18 7.45 -3.85
N SER A 28 1.77 6.42 -4.45
CA SER A 28 1.14 5.64 -5.53
C SER A 28 -0.02 4.80 -5.00
N VAL A 29 0.15 4.16 -3.84
CA VAL A 29 -0.94 3.44 -3.16
C VAL A 29 -2.04 4.41 -2.73
N SER A 30 -1.68 5.59 -2.22
CA SER A 30 -2.64 6.64 -1.88
C SER A 30 -3.46 7.06 -3.11
N ARG A 31 -2.83 7.30 -4.26
CA ARG A 31 -3.56 7.57 -5.51
C ARG A 31 -4.53 6.44 -5.85
N TYR A 32 -4.07 5.20 -5.80
CA TYR A 32 -4.92 4.04 -6.08
C TYR A 32 -6.17 4.01 -5.17
N LEU A 33 -5.99 4.20 -3.86
CA LEU A 33 -7.08 4.21 -2.88
C LEU A 33 -8.01 5.43 -3.01
N ASN A 34 -7.50 6.57 -3.46
CA ASN A 34 -8.31 7.78 -3.71
C ASN A 34 -9.06 7.74 -5.06
N GLY A 35 -8.96 6.66 -5.83
CA GLY A 35 -9.59 6.55 -7.15
C GLY A 35 -8.77 7.14 -8.31
N GLU A 36 -7.60 7.71 -8.02
CA GLU A 36 -6.62 8.23 -8.99
C GLU A 36 -5.79 7.11 -9.65
N GLN A 37 -6.31 5.88 -9.64
CA GLN A 37 -5.69 4.75 -10.31
C GLN A 37 -5.57 4.94 -11.82
N HIS A 38 -6.40 5.80 -12.43
CA HIS A 38 -6.31 6.12 -13.86
C HIS A 38 -4.95 6.76 -14.25
N LEU A 39 -4.25 7.39 -13.29
CA LEU A 39 -2.90 7.94 -13.48
C LEU A 39 -1.80 6.87 -13.35
N LEU A 40 -2.16 5.65 -12.93
CA LEU A 40 -1.24 4.55 -12.73
C LEU A 40 -1.32 3.61 -13.93
N SER A 41 -0.17 3.07 -14.33
CA SER A 41 -0.11 1.99 -15.32
C SER A 41 -0.81 0.74 -14.80
N ASP A 42 -1.37 -0.07 -15.69
CA ASP A 42 -2.11 -1.27 -15.31
C ASP A 42 -1.25 -2.29 -14.54
N ASP A 43 0.04 -2.42 -14.87
CA ASP A 43 1.00 -3.21 -14.08
C ASP A 43 1.08 -2.74 -12.62
N LEU A 44 1.07 -1.42 -12.39
CA LEU A 44 1.16 -0.87 -11.04
C LEU A 44 -0.14 -1.10 -10.26
N LYS A 45 -1.31 -0.94 -10.93
CA LYS A 45 -2.61 -1.29 -10.33
C LYS A 45 -2.64 -2.75 -9.91
N GLN A 46 -2.21 -3.66 -10.78
CA GLN A 46 -2.17 -5.09 -10.47
C GLN A 46 -1.27 -5.41 -9.28
N ARG A 47 -0.08 -4.80 -9.19
CA ARG A 47 0.81 -4.99 -8.03
C ARG A 47 0.18 -4.49 -6.73
N ILE A 48 -0.48 -3.34 -6.76
CA ILE A 48 -1.18 -2.77 -5.60
C ILE A 48 -2.35 -3.67 -5.20
N GLU A 49 -3.16 -4.12 -6.16
CA GLU A 49 -4.28 -5.02 -5.92
C GLU A 49 -3.82 -6.36 -5.32
N GLN A 50 -2.77 -6.96 -5.86
CA GLN A 50 -2.17 -8.17 -5.31
C GLN A 50 -1.64 -7.96 -3.89
N ALA A 51 -0.97 -6.84 -3.63
CA ALA A 51 -0.49 -6.50 -2.30
C ALA A 51 -1.65 -6.31 -1.31
N ILE A 52 -2.72 -5.64 -1.73
CA ILE A 52 -3.94 -5.45 -0.94
C ILE A 52 -4.58 -6.80 -0.59
N GLN A 53 -4.72 -7.69 -1.58
CA GLN A 53 -5.27 -9.04 -1.38
C GLN A 53 -4.40 -9.89 -0.45
N GLN A 54 -3.07 -9.88 -0.64
CA GLN A 54 -2.14 -10.63 0.22
C GLN A 54 -2.18 -10.19 1.68
N LEU A 55 -2.38 -8.89 1.89
CA LEU A 55 -2.39 -8.28 3.21
C LEU A 55 -3.77 -8.24 3.86
N ASP A 56 -4.81 -8.68 3.15
CA ASP A 56 -6.22 -8.45 3.52
C ASP A 56 -6.48 -6.97 3.89
N TYR A 57 -5.83 -6.05 3.17
CA TYR A 57 -5.91 -4.63 3.46
C TYR A 57 -7.28 -4.10 3.03
N ARG A 58 -8.09 -3.67 4.00
CA ARG A 58 -9.35 -2.96 3.72
C ARG A 58 -9.25 -1.50 4.11
N PRO A 59 -9.42 -0.56 3.16
CA PRO A 59 -9.71 0.83 3.53
C PRO A 59 -11.07 0.87 4.28
N SER A 60 -11.14 1.70 5.33
CA SER A 60 -12.36 1.96 6.11
C SER A 60 -13.26 2.98 5.42
#